data_AF-A0A3C1S738-F1
#
_entry.id   AF-A0A3C1S738-F1
#
_cell.length_a   1.000
_cell.length_b   1.000
_cell.length_c   1.000
_cell.angle_alpha   90.00
_cell.angle_beta   90.00
_cell.angle_gamma   90.00
#
_symmetry.space_group_name_H-M   'P 1'
#
loop_
_entity.id
_entity.type
_entity.pdbx_description
1 polymer ?
#
loop_
_entity_poly.entity_id
_entity_poly.type
_entity_poly.pdbx_seq_one_letter_code
_entity_poly.pdbx_strand_id
1 'polypeptide(L)' 'QERMEYMLTDSRCRVVLTDTRHKSAVSVPGLEIIDISEPMEESVGNPVPAAQSHHLAYVIYTSGSTGLPKGCMIT' A
#
# COMPACT_ATOMS: atom_id res chain seq x y z
N GLN A 1 -14.06 -6.54 -5.29
CA GLN A 1 -13.71 -6.73 -3.87
C GLN A 1 -12.59 -7.75 -3.70
N GLU A 2 -12.80 -9.02 -4.10
CA GLU A 2 -11.88 -10.14 -3.80
C GLU A 2 -10.40 -9.91 -4.16
N ARG A 3 -10.09 -9.32 -5.32
CA ARG A 3 -8.69 -9.07 -5.72
C ARG A 3 -7.98 -8.05 -4.82
N MET A 4 -8.70 -7.04 -4.35
CA MET A 4 -8.13 -5.99 -3.49
C MET A 4 -7.91 -6.53 -2.08
N GLU A 5 -8.90 -7.20 -1.50
CA GLU A 5 -8.77 -7.86 -0.20
C GLU A 5 -7.64 -8.89 -0.17
N TYR A 6 -7.49 -9.68 -1.25
CA TYR A 6 -6.36 -10.59 -1.41
C TYR A 6 -5.03 -9.84 -1.37
N MET A 7 -4.87 -8.77 -2.15
CA MET A 7 -3.61 -8.00 -2.19
C MET A 7 -3.29 -7.34 -0.84
N LEU A 8 -4.30 -6.80 -0.14
CA LEU A 8 -4.13 -6.21 1.19
C LEU A 8 -3.71 -7.27 2.23
N THR A 9 -4.31 -8.46 2.15
CA THR A 9 -3.98 -9.57 3.06
C THR A 9 -2.60 -10.17 2.77
N ASP A 10 -2.28 -10.41 1.50
CA ASP A 10 -1.03 -11.04 1.05
C ASP A 10 0.18 -10.14 1.26
N SER A 11 0.06 -8.84 0.91
CA SER A 11 1.15 -7.88 1.07
C SER A 11 1.49 -7.60 2.54
N ARG A 12 0.54 -7.83 3.46
CA ARG A 12 0.63 -7.47 4.88
C ARG A 12 1.08 -6.01 5.07
N CYS A 13 0.66 -5.13 4.16
CA CYS A 13 0.93 -3.71 4.32
C CYS A 13 0.36 -3.25 5.67
N ARG A 14 1.10 -2.38 6.34
CA ARG A 14 0.70 -1.84 7.65
C ARG A 14 -0.20 -0.62 7.51
N VAL A 15 -0.05 0.09 6.39
CA VAL A 15 -0.71 1.36 6.10
C VAL A 15 -1.23 1.34 4.67
N VAL A 16 -2.43 1.88 4.46
CA VAL A 16 -2.96 2.23 3.13
C VAL A 16 -3.26 3.72 3.06
N LEU A 17 -2.76 4.35 2.00
CA LEU A 17 -3.14 5.70 1.60
C LEU A 17 -4.34 5.59 0.64
N THR A 18 -5.41 6.33 0.93
CA THR A 18 -6.64 6.33 0.11
C THR A 18 -7.32 7.69 0.16
N ASP A 19 -8.30 7.93 -0.70
CA ASP A 19 -9.25 9.04 -0.53
C ASP A 19 -10.50 8.62 0.24
N THR A 20 -11.33 9.59 0.63
CA THR A 20 -12.58 9.37 1.39
C THR A 20 -13.56 8.44 0.67
N ARG A 21 -13.58 8.44 -0.67
CA ARG A 21 -14.52 7.66 -1.47
C ARG A 21 -14.17 6.17 -1.49
N HIS A 22 -12.88 5.83 -1.37
CA HIS A 22 -12.40 4.45 -1.45
C HIS A 22 -12.08 3.84 -0.07
N LYS A 23 -12.20 4.61 1.02
CA LYS A 23 -11.92 4.18 2.40
C LYS A 23 -12.61 2.87 2.79
N SER A 24 -13.86 2.67 2.38
CA SER A 24 -14.61 1.44 2.66
C SER A 24 -14.10 0.22 1.87
N ALA A 25 -13.49 0.41 0.70
CA ALA A 25 -13.00 -0.68 -0.14
C ALA A 25 -11.69 -1.30 0.38
N VAL A 26 -10.95 -0.57 1.22
CA VAL A 26 -9.64 -0.99 1.77
C VAL A 26 -9.70 -1.33 3.26
N SER A 27 -10.89 -1.35 3.85
CA SER A 27 -11.08 -1.57 5.29
C SER A 27 -10.91 -3.05 5.65
N VAL A 28 -9.69 -3.43 6.06
CA VAL A 28 -9.36 -4.76 6.58
C VAL A 28 -8.88 -4.66 8.04
N PRO A 29 -9.14 -5.68 8.89
CA PRO A 29 -8.73 -5.64 10.30
C PRO A 29 -7.22 -5.46 10.48
N GLY A 30 -6.82 -4.52 11.35
CA GLY A 30 -5.42 -4.28 11.70
C GLY A 30 -4.63 -3.42 10.72
N LEU A 31 -5.26 -2.95 9.63
CA LEU A 31 -4.64 -2.03 8.69
C LEU A 31 -4.91 -0.58 9.10
N GLU A 32 -3.86 0.23 9.15
CA GLU A 32 -3.98 1.67 9.32
C GLU A 32 -4.37 2.33 8.01
N ILE A 33 -5.37 3.22 8.03
CA ILE A 33 -5.85 3.92 6.83
C ILE A 33 -5.61 5.41 7.01
N ILE A 34 -4.85 6.00 6.10
CA ILE A 34 -4.62 7.44 6.01
C ILE A 34 -5.45 7.98 4.84
N ASP A 35 -6.40 8.86 5.14
CA ASP A 35 -7.16 9.57 4.12
C ASP A 35 -6.38 10.80 3.66
N ILE A 36 -5.85 10.74 2.43
CA ILE A 36 -5.05 11.83 1.85
C ILE A 36 -5.89 13.04 1.43
N SER A 37 -7.21 12.97 1.60
CA SER A 37 -8.14 14.08 1.35
C SER A 37 -8.29 14.97 2.58
N GLU A 38 -7.88 14.49 3.77
CA GLU A 38 -7.90 15.28 4.99
C GLU A 38 -6.76 16.33 4.97
N PRO A 39 -6.96 17.51 5.58
CA PRO A 39 -5.91 18.52 5.67
C PRO A 39 -4.68 17.97 6.39
N MET A 40 -3.50 18.12 5.79
CA MET A 40 -2.22 17.75 6.39
C MET A 40 -1.32 18.98 6.50
N GLU A 41 -0.47 19.01 7.53
CA GLU A 41 0.55 20.04 7.67
C GLU A 41 1.61 19.87 6.57
N GLU A 42 1.92 20.96 5.87
CA GLU A 42 2.97 20.96 4.88
C GLU A 42 4.34 21.15 5.54
N SER A 43 5.29 20.26 5.22
CA SER A 43 6.71 20.45 5.53
C SER A 43 7.44 20.96 4.29
N VAL A 44 8.26 21.99 4.46
CA VAL A 44 9.09 22.58 3.38
C VAL A 44 10.41 21.83 3.21
N GLY A 45 10.82 21.03 4.20
CA GLY A 45 12.08 20.28 4.19
C GLY A 45 11.94 18.86 3.65
N ASN A 46 12.95 18.41 2.91
CA ASN A 46 13.08 17.01 2.52
C ASN A 46 13.24 16.13 3.78
N PRO A 47 12.61 14.94 3.82
CA PRO A 47 12.83 14.00 4.91
C PRO A 47 14.28 13.50 4.92
N VAL A 48 14.78 13.15 6.10
CA VAL A 48 16.08 12.48 6.22
C VAL A 48 15.99 11.12 5.50
N PRO A 49 16.89 10.83 4.55
CA PRO A 49 16.87 9.54 3.83
C PRO A 49 17.02 8.37 4.80
N ALA A 50 16.01 7.51 4.86
CA ALA A 50 16.01 6.30 5.67
C ALA A 50 16.07 5.01 4.82
N ALA A 51 15.85 5.10 3.51
CA ALA A 51 15.91 3.98 2.59
C ALA A 51 17.35 3.54 2.31
N GLN A 52 17.59 2.24 2.19
CA GLN A 52 18.86 1.64 1.81
C GLN A 52 18.69 0.90 0.48
N SER A 53 19.77 0.70 -0.28
CA SER A 53 19.73 0.12 -1.63
C SER A 53 19.22 -1.32 -1.71
N HIS A 54 19.14 -2.03 -0.57
CA HIS A 54 18.60 -3.38 -0.49
C HIS A 54 17.18 -3.43 0.07
N HIS A 55 16.60 -2.28 0.43
CA HIS A 55 15.18 -2.21 0.79
C HIS A 55 14.33 -2.37 -0.48
N LEU A 56 13.13 -2.93 -0.32
CA LEU A 56 12.15 -2.93 -1.40
C LEU A 56 11.72 -1.49 -1.74
N ALA A 57 11.76 -1.14 -3.01
CA ALA A 57 11.22 0.10 -3.55
C ALA A 57 9.71 -0.04 -3.86
N TYR A 58 9.30 -1.17 -4.45
CA TYR A 58 7.88 -1.43 -4.74
C TYR A 58 7.55 -2.92 -4.91
N VAL A 59 6.25 -3.21 -4.78
CA VAL A 59 5.65 -4.50 -5.13
C VAL A 59 4.49 -4.27 -6.10
N ILE A 60 4.55 -4.86 -7.30
CA ILE A 60 3.47 -4.79 -8.28
C ILE A 60 2.87 -6.17 -8.49
N TYR A 61 1.55 -6.29 -8.30
CA TYR A 61 0.83 -7.54 -8.48
C TYR A 61 0.43 -7.75 -9.94
N THR A 62 0.88 -8.86 -10.52
CA THR A 62 0.52 -9.30 -11.88
C THR A 62 -0.36 -10.56 -11.84
N SER A 63 -1.04 -10.86 -12.94
CA SER A 63 -1.82 -12.10 -13.07
C SER A 63 -0.91 -13.31 -12.97
N GLY A 64 -1.17 -14.20 -12.01
CA GLY A 64 -0.44 -15.46 -11.89
C GLY A 64 -1.02 -16.55 -12.79
N SER A 65 -0.15 -17.43 -13.30
CA SER A 65 -0.55 -18.63 -14.05
C SER A 65 -1.41 -19.62 -13.24
N THR A 66 -1.38 -19.50 -11.91
CA THR A 66 -2.14 -20.33 -10.95
C THR A 66 -3.45 -19.67 -10.50
N GLY A 67 -3.89 -18.60 -11.19
CA GLY A 67 -5.14 -17.88 -10.90
C GLY A 67 -5.02 -16.78 -9.84
N LEU A 68 -4.14 -16.94 -8.85
CA LEU A 68 -3.89 -15.91 -7.84
C LEU A 68 -2.86 -14.87 -8.32
N PRO A 69 -3.06 -13.57 -8.04
CA PRO A 69 -2.06 -12.54 -8.31
C PRO A 69 -0.74 -12.79 -7.57
N LYS A 70 0.38 -12.45 -8.21
CA LYS A 70 1.74 -12.57 -7.63
C LYS A 70 2.39 -11.20 -7.50
N GLY A 71 2.93 -10.88 -6.33
CA GLY A 71 3.68 -9.64 -6.08
C GLY A 71 5.11 -9.72 -6.62
N CYS A 72 5.44 -8.91 -7.63
CA CYS A 72 6.81 -8.73 -8.10
C CYS A 72 7.52 -7.70 -7.21
N MET A 73 8.52 -8.13 -6.45
CA MET A 73 9.26 -7.31 -5.49
C MET A 73 10.53 -6.76 -6.14
N ILE A 74 10.69 -5.43 -6.12
CA ILE A 74 11.85 -4.75 -6.69
C ILE A 74 12.54 -3.93 -5.61
N THR A 75 13.85 -4.09 -5.49
CA THR A 75 14.75 -3.33 -4.61
C THR A 75 15.32 -2.12 -5.34
#